data_AF-A0A2D7Z8G5-F1
#
_entry.id   AF-A0A2D7Z8G5-F1
#
_cell.length_a   1.000
_cell.length_b   1.000
_cell.length_c   1.000
_cell.angle_alpha   90.00
_cell.angle_beta   90.00
_cell.angle_gamma   90.00
#
_symmetry.space_group_name_H-M   'P 1'
#
loop_
_entity.id
_entity.type
_entity.pdbx_description
1 polymer ?
#
loop_
_entity_poly.entity_id
_entity_poly.type
_entity_poly.pdbx_seq_one_letter_code
_entity_poly.pdbx_strand_id
1 'polypeptide(L)'
;GLLIPMWSAIGQVRLKASAVRVRRFGTVVVHFGLVLLLLGHVFSTTLVARGDLGHVVSVTQDVPVIVGSRAYTLDSFEVIPATDDEYDSKVGAGDGYIGLNLKVVDTTSFDQTSMTPGVIRFDDSMMARSEVSRAMTASGVTIAILDAQQASDLMLKMEAGESVDRVRVTIYDLPLNHLVWLGWILMVGGSLVVLTTTPRVGAKEEE
;
A
#
# COMPACT_ATOMS: atom_id res chain seq x y z
N GLY A 1 -10.23 67.88 5.82
CA GLY A 1 -8.81 67.52 5.74
C GLY A 1 -8.70 66.01 5.86
N LEU A 2 -8.36 65.33 4.77
CA LEU A 2 -8.27 63.87 4.71
C LEU A 2 -6.82 63.48 4.37
N LEU A 3 -5.92 63.62 5.34
CA LEU A 3 -4.58 63.06 5.26
C LEU A 3 -4.63 61.64 5.84
N ILE A 4 -5.10 60.69 5.03
CA ILE A 4 -4.80 59.28 5.29
C ILE A 4 -3.29 59.16 5.19
N PRO A 5 -2.57 58.75 6.26
CA PRO A 5 -1.12 58.71 6.21
C PRO A 5 -0.70 57.71 5.12
N MET A 6 -0.02 58.23 4.08
CA MET A 6 0.46 57.47 2.90
C MET A 6 1.25 56.20 3.28
N TRP A 7 1.82 56.17 4.49
CA TRP A 7 2.55 55.03 5.04
C TRP A 7 1.68 53.79 5.33
N SER A 8 0.41 54.00 5.70
CA SER A 8 -0.57 52.92 5.92
C SER A 8 -0.93 52.21 4.61
N ALA A 9 -1.12 52.98 3.53
CA ALA A 9 -1.52 52.45 2.22
C ALA A 9 -0.43 51.56 1.60
N ILE A 10 0.84 51.94 1.72
CA ILE A 10 1.97 51.17 1.18
C ILE A 10 2.12 49.82 1.88
N GLY A 11 1.95 49.79 3.21
CA GLY A 11 1.94 48.54 3.99
C GLY A 11 0.80 47.60 3.58
N GLN A 12 -0.40 48.14 3.38
CA GLN A 12 -1.56 47.35 2.94
C GLN A 12 -1.43 46.79 1.52
N VAL A 13 -0.86 47.56 0.58
CA VAL A 13 -0.60 47.07 -0.80
C VAL A 13 0.43 45.95 -0.79
N ARG A 14 1.49 46.07 0.03
CA ARG A 14 2.54 45.04 0.14
C ARG A 14 2.03 43.74 0.76
N LEU A 15 1.16 43.82 1.78
CA LEU A 15 0.48 42.66 2.38
C LEU A 15 -0.51 41.98 1.42
N LYS A 16 -1.25 42.75 0.61
CA LYS A 16 -2.13 42.19 -0.43
C LYS A 16 -1.34 41.52 -1.55
N ALA A 17 -0.23 42.13 -1.98
CA ALA A 17 0.64 41.56 -3.01
C ALA A 17 1.36 40.29 -2.54
N SER A 18 1.73 40.19 -1.26
CA SER A 18 2.30 38.96 -0.69
C SER A 18 1.24 37.87 -0.56
N ALA A 19 0.02 38.18 -0.14
CA ALA A 19 -1.10 37.22 -0.06
C ALA A 19 -1.44 36.60 -1.43
N VAL A 20 -1.45 37.41 -2.50
CA VAL A 20 -1.66 36.88 -3.87
C VAL A 20 -0.54 35.92 -4.29
N ARG A 21 0.71 36.21 -3.90
CA ARG A 21 1.86 35.38 -4.23
C ARG A 21 1.84 34.05 -3.46
N VAL A 22 1.48 34.09 -2.18
CA VAL A 22 1.30 32.91 -1.33
C VAL A 22 0.15 32.03 -1.84
N ARG A 23 -0.96 32.63 -2.26
CA ARG A 23 -2.08 31.88 -2.86
C ARG A 23 -1.67 31.15 -4.14
N ARG A 24 -0.94 31.82 -5.04
CA ARG A 24 -0.41 31.19 -6.27
C ARG A 24 0.50 30.02 -5.94
N PHE A 25 1.38 30.18 -4.95
CA PHE A 25 2.24 29.09 -4.49
C PHE A 25 1.40 27.91 -3.97
N GLY A 26 0.39 28.17 -3.13
CA GLY A 26 -0.54 27.14 -2.67
C GLY A 26 -1.21 26.39 -3.82
N THR A 27 -1.69 27.09 -4.85
CA THR A 27 -2.27 26.45 -6.06
C THR A 27 -1.26 25.58 -6.81
N VAL A 28 0.00 26.01 -6.95
CA VAL A 28 1.05 25.21 -7.59
C VAL A 28 1.37 23.96 -6.77
N VAL A 29 1.43 24.09 -5.44
CA VAL A 29 1.65 22.97 -4.51
C VAL A 29 0.52 21.93 -4.64
N VAL A 30 -0.73 22.38 -4.75
CA VAL A 30 -1.87 21.50 -5.02
C VAL A 30 -1.67 20.78 -6.36
N HIS A 31 -1.46 21.48 -7.48
CA HIS A 31 -1.31 20.82 -8.79
C HIS A 31 -0.13 19.82 -8.81
N PHE A 32 0.98 20.16 -8.16
CA PHE A 32 2.11 19.26 -8.02
C PHE A 32 1.77 18.02 -7.18
N GLY A 33 1.03 18.19 -6.08
CA GLY A 33 0.49 17.09 -5.28
C GLY A 33 -0.41 16.14 -6.09
N LEU A 34 -1.23 16.68 -6.99
CA LEU A 34 -2.06 15.89 -7.90
C LEU A 34 -1.22 15.05 -8.87
N VAL A 35 -0.16 15.63 -9.46
CA VAL A 35 0.75 14.90 -10.35
C VAL A 35 1.43 13.74 -9.60
N LEU A 36 1.90 13.98 -8.37
CA LEU A 36 2.50 12.94 -7.52
C LEU A 36 1.50 11.84 -7.18
N LEU A 37 0.25 12.20 -6.87
CA LEU A 37 -0.84 11.25 -6.63
C LEU A 37 -1.07 10.33 -7.82
N LEU A 38 -1.20 10.91 -9.02
CA LEU A 38 -1.39 10.14 -10.25
C LEU A 38 -0.21 9.21 -10.52
N LEU A 39 1.03 9.71 -10.32
CA LEU A 39 2.23 8.91 -10.51
C LEU A 39 2.26 7.72 -9.53
N GLY A 40 2.04 7.96 -8.24
CA GLY A 40 1.97 6.90 -7.22
C GLY A 40 0.83 5.90 -7.47
N HIS A 41 -0.29 6.37 -8.01
CA HIS A 41 -1.41 5.49 -8.36
C HIS A 41 -1.09 4.60 -9.56
N VAL A 42 -0.44 5.13 -10.60
CA VAL A 42 0.04 4.33 -11.73
C VAL A 42 1.02 3.27 -11.24
N PHE A 43 2.04 3.64 -10.46
CA PHE A 43 3.01 2.67 -9.93
C PHE A 43 2.36 1.60 -9.05
N SER A 44 1.38 1.95 -8.21
CA SER A 44 0.69 0.97 -7.35
C SER A 44 -0.31 0.08 -8.09
N THR A 45 -0.76 0.45 -9.30
CA THR A 45 -1.74 -0.33 -10.08
C THR A 45 -1.14 -1.05 -11.28
N THR A 46 -0.07 -0.54 -11.90
CA THR A 46 0.50 -1.09 -13.14
C THR A 46 1.75 -1.94 -12.96
N LEU A 47 2.39 -1.95 -11.78
CA LEU A 47 3.60 -2.75 -11.55
C LEU A 47 3.34 -4.26 -11.34
N VAL A 48 2.09 -4.70 -11.25
CA VAL A 48 1.78 -6.14 -11.13
C VAL A 48 1.77 -6.77 -12.52
N ALA A 49 2.96 -7.02 -13.08
CA ALA A 49 3.13 -7.75 -14.33
C ALA A 49 3.03 -9.27 -14.06
N ARG A 50 1.83 -9.85 -14.27
CA ARG A 50 1.53 -11.26 -13.96
C ARG A 50 2.28 -12.31 -14.83
N GLY A 51 3.09 -11.88 -15.79
CA GLY A 51 3.79 -12.76 -16.73
C GLY A 51 5.30 -12.88 -16.51
N ASP A 52 5.87 -12.13 -15.55
CA ASP A 52 7.32 -12.16 -15.30
C ASP A 52 7.68 -13.19 -14.22
N LEU A 53 8.55 -14.14 -14.58
CA LEU A 53 9.07 -15.17 -13.68
C LEU A 53 10.05 -14.59 -12.65
N GLY A 54 10.55 -13.36 -12.83
CA GLY A 54 11.44 -12.68 -11.89
C GLY A 54 10.82 -12.45 -10.50
N HIS A 55 9.50 -12.52 -10.37
CA HIS A 55 8.78 -12.37 -9.10
C HIS A 55 8.55 -13.70 -8.37
N VAL A 56 8.89 -14.85 -8.97
CA VAL A 56 8.71 -16.16 -8.34
C VAL A 56 9.93 -16.47 -7.47
N VAL A 57 9.74 -16.42 -6.16
CA VAL A 57 10.79 -16.59 -5.17
C VAL A 57 10.58 -17.92 -4.47
N SER A 58 11.65 -18.69 -4.33
CA SER A 58 11.61 -19.91 -3.53
C SER A 58 11.99 -19.58 -2.09
N VAL A 59 11.02 -19.53 -1.20
CA VAL A 59 11.21 -19.30 0.23
C VAL A 59 11.46 -20.63 0.92
N THR A 60 12.42 -20.65 1.84
CA THR A 60 12.82 -21.82 2.64
C THR A 60 12.44 -21.61 4.10
N GLN A 61 12.11 -22.71 4.79
CA GLN A 61 11.84 -22.68 6.22
C GLN A 61 13.09 -22.21 6.99
N ASP A 62 12.89 -21.29 7.94
CA ASP A 62 13.93 -20.75 8.84
C ASP A 62 15.15 -20.07 8.19
N VAL A 63 15.17 -19.97 6.85
CA VAL A 63 16.27 -19.38 6.09
C VAL A 63 15.76 -18.14 5.35
N PRO A 64 16.26 -16.94 5.67
CA PRO A 64 15.83 -15.71 5.02
C PRO A 64 16.31 -15.64 3.56
N VAL A 65 15.38 -15.37 2.65
CA VAL A 65 15.65 -15.11 1.24
C VAL A 65 15.48 -13.62 0.97
N ILE A 66 16.52 -12.98 0.47
CA ILE A 66 16.55 -11.53 0.21
C ILE A 66 16.05 -11.27 -1.22
N VAL A 67 15.04 -10.41 -1.35
CA VAL A 67 14.49 -9.98 -2.63
C VAL A 67 14.28 -8.47 -2.56
N GLY A 68 15.01 -7.73 -3.41
CA GLY A 68 15.02 -6.27 -3.36
C GLY A 68 15.55 -5.76 -2.01
N SER A 69 14.74 -4.95 -1.32
CA SER A 69 15.07 -4.39 0.00
C SER A 69 14.47 -5.16 1.18
N ARG A 70 13.95 -6.37 0.97
CA ARG A 70 13.29 -7.16 2.03
C ARG A 70 13.80 -8.59 2.10
N ALA A 71 13.78 -9.16 3.29
CA ALA A 71 14.05 -10.56 3.55
C ALA A 71 12.75 -11.29 3.91
N TYR A 72 12.56 -12.46 3.32
CA TYR A 72 11.39 -13.32 3.50
C TYR A 72 11.81 -14.64 4.12
N THR A 73 11.18 -15.03 5.21
CA THR A 73 11.40 -16.32 5.88
C THR A 73 10.07 -17.02 6.05
N LEU A 74 10.02 -18.30 5.71
CA LEU A 74 8.87 -19.15 6.02
C LEU A 74 8.96 -19.59 7.47
N ASP A 75 7.95 -19.20 8.26
CA ASP A 75 7.87 -19.48 9.70
C ASP A 75 7.06 -20.75 9.95
N SER A 76 5.85 -20.83 9.39
CA SER A 76 4.98 -22.00 9.54
C SER A 76 3.92 -22.08 8.44
N PHE A 77 3.20 -23.20 8.41
CA PHE A 77 2.03 -23.40 7.57
C PHE A 77 0.76 -23.30 8.42
N GLU A 78 -0.28 -22.67 7.88
CA GLU A 78 -1.59 -22.58 8.49
C GLU A 78 -2.56 -23.45 7.66
N VAL A 79 -3.13 -24.48 8.27
CA VAL A 79 -4.12 -25.35 7.60
C VAL A 79 -5.41 -25.28 8.40
N ILE A 80 -6.46 -24.75 7.78
CA ILE A 80 -7.78 -24.62 8.42
C ILE A 80 -8.77 -25.48 7.64
N PRO A 81 -9.25 -26.60 8.21
CA PRO A 81 -10.29 -27.41 7.59
C PRO A 81 -11.66 -26.72 7.70
N ALA A 82 -12.57 -26.98 6.76
CA ALA A 82 -13.92 -26.40 6.75
C ALA A 82 -14.76 -26.70 8.00
N THR A 83 -14.41 -27.77 8.71
CA THR A 83 -15.11 -28.22 9.92
C THR A 83 -14.71 -27.44 11.16
N ASP A 84 -13.70 -26.57 11.06
CA ASP A 84 -13.25 -25.71 12.15
C ASP A 84 -14.11 -24.44 12.24
N ASP A 85 -14.51 -24.05 13.44
CA ASP A 85 -15.26 -22.80 13.69
C ASP A 85 -14.45 -21.57 13.24
N GLU A 86 -13.11 -21.66 13.21
CA GLU A 86 -12.23 -20.61 12.72
C GLU A 86 -12.38 -20.38 11.21
N TYR A 87 -12.77 -21.40 10.45
CA TYR A 87 -12.90 -21.37 8.99
C TYR A 87 -13.93 -20.34 8.50
N ASP A 88 -15.11 -20.34 9.12
CA ASP A 88 -16.21 -19.43 8.76
C ASP A 88 -15.85 -17.96 9.02
N SER A 89 -15.00 -17.70 10.01
CA SER A 89 -14.60 -16.34 10.39
C SER A 89 -13.48 -15.75 9.51
N LYS A 90 -12.56 -16.60 9.03
CA LYS A 90 -11.37 -16.17 8.26
C LYS A 90 -11.52 -16.35 6.75
N VAL A 91 -12.17 -17.43 6.32
CA VAL A 91 -12.19 -17.87 4.92
C VAL A 91 -13.62 -17.83 4.37
N GLY A 92 -14.56 -18.48 5.09
CA GLY A 92 -16.00 -18.43 4.82
C GLY A 92 -16.45 -18.93 3.44
N ALA A 93 -15.57 -19.56 2.67
CA ALA A 93 -15.84 -20.04 1.32
C ALA A 93 -14.97 -21.26 1.02
N GLY A 94 -15.48 -22.25 0.29
CA GLY A 94 -14.75 -23.49 -0.01
C GLY A 94 -14.81 -24.49 1.14
N ASP A 95 -13.92 -25.48 1.11
CA ASP A 95 -13.89 -26.58 2.09
C ASP A 95 -12.52 -26.84 2.73
N GLY A 96 -11.61 -25.88 2.60
CA GLY A 96 -10.30 -25.98 3.19
C GLY A 96 -9.43 -24.81 2.78
N TYR A 97 -8.56 -24.39 3.69
CA TYR A 97 -7.61 -23.30 3.51
C TYR A 97 -6.21 -23.76 3.88
N ILE A 98 -5.25 -23.38 3.04
CA ILE A 98 -3.82 -23.55 3.30
C ILE A 98 -3.15 -22.19 3.12
N GLY A 99 -2.55 -21.67 4.19
CA GLY A 99 -1.79 -20.43 4.25
C GLY A 99 -0.32 -20.67 4.58
N LEU A 100 0.53 -19.73 4.20
CA LEU A 100 1.96 -19.68 4.55
C LEU A 100 2.20 -18.51 5.47
N ASN A 101 2.63 -18.75 6.71
CA ASN A 101 3.10 -17.66 7.57
C ASN A 101 4.50 -17.25 7.13
N LEU A 102 4.57 -16.14 6.39
CA LEU A 102 5.83 -15.55 5.98
C LEU A 102 6.16 -14.37 6.89
N LYS A 103 7.36 -14.40 7.45
CA LYS A 103 7.98 -13.27 8.12
C LYS A 103 8.70 -12.40 7.11
N VAL A 104 8.38 -11.11 7.12
CA VAL A 104 9.00 -10.11 6.25
C VAL A 104 9.77 -9.12 7.10
N VAL A 105 11.03 -8.92 6.75
CA VAL A 105 11.93 -7.98 7.41
C VAL A 105 12.46 -7.00 6.39
N ASP A 106 12.28 -5.70 6.66
CA ASP A 106 12.91 -4.66 5.85
C ASP A 106 14.43 -4.65 6.11
N THR A 107 15.25 -4.72 5.06
CA THR A 107 16.71 -4.75 5.20
C THR A 107 17.32 -3.41 5.60
N THR A 108 16.56 -2.32 5.47
CA THR A 108 16.99 -0.96 5.76
C THR A 108 16.50 -0.46 7.13
N SER A 109 15.21 -0.65 7.43
CA SER A 109 14.63 -0.23 8.71
C SER A 109 14.60 -1.32 9.78
N PHE A 110 14.84 -2.58 9.40
CA PHE A 110 14.71 -3.77 10.26
C PHE A 110 13.29 -3.97 10.85
N ASP A 111 12.30 -3.28 10.30
CA ASP A 111 10.90 -3.47 10.68
C ASP A 111 10.42 -4.85 10.28
N GLN A 112 9.68 -5.49 11.19
CA GLN A 112 9.15 -6.83 11.00
C GLN A 112 7.64 -6.77 10.77
N THR A 113 7.16 -7.57 9.83
CA THR A 113 5.73 -7.74 9.53
C THR A 113 5.47 -9.18 9.10
N SER A 114 4.28 -9.69 9.35
CA SER A 114 3.85 -11.00 8.86
C SER A 114 2.95 -10.85 7.63
N MET A 115 2.97 -11.85 6.76
CA MET A 115 2.03 -12.00 5.66
C MET A 115 1.63 -13.47 5.52
N THR A 116 0.38 -13.70 5.13
CA THR A 116 -0.24 -15.03 5.03
C THR A 116 -0.86 -15.27 3.66
N PRO A 117 -0.07 -15.39 2.58
CA PRO A 117 -0.61 -15.83 1.30
C PRO A 117 -1.11 -17.27 1.43
N GLY A 118 -2.19 -17.61 0.72
CA GLY A 118 -2.81 -18.91 0.86
C GLY A 118 -3.60 -19.35 -0.36
N VAL A 119 -4.32 -20.46 -0.21
CA VAL A 119 -5.20 -21.04 -1.24
C VAL A 119 -6.44 -21.62 -0.57
N ILE A 120 -7.61 -21.32 -1.14
CA ILE A 120 -8.90 -21.93 -0.79
C ILE A 120 -9.18 -23.09 -1.74
N ARG A 121 -9.68 -24.21 -1.21
CA ARG A 121 -10.07 -25.41 -1.97
C ARG A 121 -11.58 -25.55 -2.12
N PHE A 122 -12.00 -26.19 -3.22
CA PHE A 122 -13.38 -26.56 -3.52
C PHE A 122 -13.42 -28.01 -4.08
N ASP A 123 -13.71 -29.01 -3.24
CA ASP A 123 -13.68 -30.47 -3.46
C ASP A 123 -14.57 -30.90 -4.63
N ASP A 124 -15.68 -30.22 -4.87
CA ASP A 124 -16.61 -30.59 -5.94
C ASP A 124 -16.12 -30.21 -7.35
N SER A 125 -14.99 -29.49 -7.48
CA SER A 125 -14.56 -28.96 -8.78
C SER A 125 -13.07 -29.12 -9.11
N MET A 126 -12.27 -29.69 -8.19
CA MET A 126 -10.79 -29.63 -8.25
C MET A 126 -10.24 -28.20 -8.46
N MET A 127 -11.05 -27.18 -8.18
CA MET A 127 -10.67 -25.79 -8.31
C MET A 127 -10.07 -25.32 -7.00
N ALA A 128 -8.93 -24.66 -7.10
CA ALA A 128 -8.28 -24.01 -5.98
C ALA A 128 -8.07 -22.52 -6.32
N ARG A 129 -8.40 -21.65 -5.38
CA ARG A 129 -8.32 -20.19 -5.55
C ARG A 129 -7.19 -19.63 -4.70
N SER A 130 -6.24 -18.96 -5.35
CA SER A 130 -5.17 -18.22 -4.69
C SER A 130 -5.72 -17.05 -3.87
N GLU A 131 -5.29 -16.98 -2.61
CA GLU A 131 -5.43 -15.83 -1.73
C GLU A 131 -4.17 -14.97 -1.77
N VAL A 132 -4.41 -13.66 -1.79
CA VAL A 132 -3.37 -12.66 -1.87
C VAL A 132 -3.19 -12.03 -0.51
N SER A 133 -1.96 -12.04 0.01
CA SER A 133 -1.60 -11.32 1.22
C SER A 133 -0.76 -10.09 0.92
N ARG A 134 -0.91 -9.06 1.75
CA ARG A 134 -0.25 -7.76 1.57
C ARG A 134 0.41 -7.33 2.87
N ALA A 135 1.67 -6.94 2.77
CA ALA A 135 2.41 -6.31 3.87
C ALA A 135 2.71 -4.86 3.49
N MET A 136 2.38 -3.92 4.39
CA MET A 136 2.77 -2.53 4.26
C MET A 136 3.96 -2.26 5.17
N THR A 137 5.02 -1.70 4.61
CA THR A 137 6.22 -1.29 5.34
C THR A 137 6.50 0.18 5.02
N ALA A 138 7.42 0.81 5.76
CA ALA A 138 7.80 2.20 5.51
C ALA A 138 8.37 2.41 4.08
N SER A 139 9.04 1.41 3.53
CA SER A 139 9.67 1.45 2.20
C SER A 139 8.70 1.20 1.04
N GLY A 140 7.51 0.63 1.30
CA GLY A 140 6.55 0.32 0.25
C GLY A 140 5.57 -0.80 0.63
N VAL A 141 4.83 -1.27 -0.37
CA VAL A 141 3.85 -2.35 -0.21
C VAL A 141 4.38 -3.59 -0.91
N THR A 142 4.38 -4.71 -0.21
CA THR A 142 4.66 -6.02 -0.79
C THR A 142 3.38 -6.83 -0.92
N ILE A 143 3.22 -7.50 -2.04
CA ILE A 143 2.12 -8.43 -2.29
C ILE A 143 2.71 -9.81 -2.50
N ALA A 144 2.26 -10.78 -1.71
CA ALA A 144 2.61 -12.19 -1.88
C ALA A 144 1.39 -12.97 -2.35
N ILE A 145 1.64 -13.86 -3.31
CA ILE A 145 0.62 -14.71 -3.94
C ILE A 145 1.14 -16.14 -3.95
N LEU A 146 0.37 -17.04 -3.35
CA LEU A 146 0.62 -18.48 -3.44
C LEU A 146 -0.20 -19.04 -4.61
N ASP A 147 0.46 -19.58 -5.62
CA ASP A 147 -0.25 -20.15 -6.77
C ASP A 147 -0.96 -21.47 -6.40
N ALA A 148 -2.12 -21.70 -7.04
CA ALA A 148 -2.98 -22.85 -6.78
C ALA A 148 -2.26 -24.19 -7.03
N GLN A 149 -1.48 -24.30 -8.11
CA GLN A 149 -0.74 -25.53 -8.42
C GLN A 149 0.36 -25.82 -7.37
N GLN A 150 0.97 -24.77 -6.85
CA GLN A 150 2.00 -24.89 -5.81
C GLN A 150 1.36 -25.34 -4.49
N ALA A 151 0.22 -24.76 -4.11
CA ALA A 151 -0.51 -25.23 -2.93
C ALA A 151 -0.94 -26.70 -3.02
N SER A 152 -1.38 -27.16 -4.20
CA SER A 152 -1.72 -28.57 -4.40
C SER A 152 -0.54 -29.52 -4.20
N ASP A 153 0.67 -29.15 -4.68
CA ASP A 153 1.89 -29.94 -4.47
C ASP A 153 2.32 -29.96 -2.99
N LEU A 154 2.19 -28.83 -2.28
CA LEU A 154 2.49 -28.76 -0.84
C LEU A 154 1.55 -29.66 -0.03
N MET A 155 0.26 -29.64 -0.37
CA MET A 155 -0.75 -30.44 0.31
C MET A 155 -0.49 -31.94 0.14
N LEU A 156 -0.20 -32.37 -1.10
CA LEU A 156 0.12 -33.78 -1.38
C LEU A 156 1.32 -34.25 -0.55
N LYS A 157 2.35 -33.39 -0.39
CA LYS A 157 3.53 -33.69 0.43
C LYS A 157 3.19 -33.76 1.91
N MET A 158 2.37 -32.84 2.42
CA MET A 158 1.93 -32.87 3.83
C MET A 158 1.06 -34.09 4.14
N GLU A 159 0.14 -34.47 3.25
CA GLU A 159 -0.69 -35.68 3.38
C GLU A 159 0.17 -36.95 3.33
N ALA A 160 1.21 -36.95 2.51
CA ALA A 160 2.20 -38.04 2.46
C ALA A 160 3.14 -38.07 3.69
N GLY A 161 3.06 -37.07 4.58
CA GLY A 161 3.94 -36.93 5.75
C GLY A 161 5.37 -36.51 5.40
N GLU A 162 5.60 -35.97 4.20
CA GLU A 162 6.90 -35.43 3.78
C GLU A 162 7.13 -34.05 4.39
N SER A 163 8.37 -33.77 4.84
CA SER A 163 8.75 -32.44 5.32
C SER A 163 8.85 -31.47 4.14
N VAL A 164 8.19 -30.33 4.27
CA VAL A 164 8.12 -29.31 3.22
C VAL A 164 9.00 -28.12 3.61
N ASP A 165 10.26 -28.17 3.22
CA ASP A 165 11.25 -27.15 3.63
C ASP A 165 11.30 -25.95 2.68
N ARG A 166 10.64 -26.03 1.53
CA ARG A 166 10.74 -25.02 0.47
C ARG A 166 9.44 -24.85 -0.30
N VAL A 167 9.02 -23.60 -0.44
CA VAL A 167 7.80 -23.22 -1.15
C VAL A 167 8.11 -22.11 -2.14
N ARG A 168 7.55 -22.20 -3.34
CA ARG A 168 7.60 -21.09 -4.30
C ARG A 168 6.44 -20.15 -3.99
N VAL A 169 6.72 -18.87 -3.94
CA VAL A 169 5.74 -17.80 -3.70
C VAL A 169 6.04 -16.68 -4.68
N THR A 170 5.00 -16.08 -5.27
CA THR A 170 5.19 -14.93 -6.15
C THR A 170 5.13 -13.66 -5.31
N ILE A 171 6.20 -12.87 -5.32
CA ILE A 171 6.37 -11.68 -4.50
C ILE A 171 6.53 -10.45 -5.40
N TYR A 172 5.61 -9.51 -5.27
CA TYR A 172 5.68 -8.21 -5.92
C TYR A 172 6.05 -7.15 -4.90
N ASP A 173 7.08 -6.37 -5.23
CA ASP A 173 7.40 -5.15 -4.52
C ASP A 173 6.83 -3.97 -5.32
N LEU A 174 5.96 -3.19 -4.68
CA LEU A 174 5.41 -1.97 -5.25
C LEU A 174 6.11 -0.77 -4.59
N PRO A 175 7.25 -0.32 -5.16
CA PRO A 175 7.92 0.89 -4.69
C PRO A 175 7.05 2.11 -4.97
N LEU A 176 7.36 3.22 -4.30
CA LEU A 176 6.77 4.55 -4.56
C LEU A 176 5.29 4.73 -4.16
N ASN A 177 4.66 3.78 -3.44
CA ASN A 177 3.32 4.02 -2.86
C ASN A 177 3.28 5.26 -1.95
N HIS A 178 4.42 5.64 -1.35
CA HIS A 178 4.55 6.87 -0.56
C HIS A 178 4.29 8.16 -1.35
N LEU A 179 4.39 8.14 -2.70
CA LEU A 179 4.03 9.29 -3.53
C LEU A 179 2.55 9.65 -3.42
N VAL A 180 1.69 8.65 -3.19
CA VAL A 180 0.25 8.85 -2.96
C VAL A 180 0.05 9.65 -1.67
N TRP A 181 0.71 9.23 -0.58
CA TRP A 181 0.67 9.92 0.71
C TRP A 181 1.24 11.34 0.63
N LEU A 182 2.41 11.50 -0.01
CA LEU A 182 3.03 12.81 -0.19
C LEU A 182 2.13 13.75 -1.01
N GLY A 183 1.53 13.24 -2.08
CA GLY A 183 0.61 14.00 -2.91
C GLY A 183 -0.63 14.46 -2.13
N TRP A 184 -1.23 13.60 -1.30
CA TRP A 184 -2.33 13.99 -0.39
C TRP A 184 -1.92 15.10 0.57
N ILE A 185 -0.76 14.98 1.20
CA ILE A 185 -0.25 15.99 2.15
C ILE A 185 -0.06 17.34 1.46
N LEU A 186 0.52 17.35 0.25
CA LEU A 186 0.72 18.58 -0.53
C LEU A 186 -0.62 19.19 -0.97
N MET A 187 -1.57 18.37 -1.40
CA MET A 187 -2.93 18.83 -1.77
C MET A 187 -3.64 19.48 -0.58
N VAL A 188 -3.64 18.83 0.58
CA VAL A 188 -4.29 19.36 1.80
C VAL A 188 -3.57 20.63 2.28
N GLY A 189 -2.24 20.60 2.38
CA GLY A 189 -1.44 21.74 2.81
C GLY A 189 -1.57 22.94 1.88
N GLY A 190 -1.48 22.72 0.57
CA GLY A 190 -1.66 23.76 -0.44
C GLY A 190 -3.08 24.33 -0.42
N SER A 191 -4.10 23.50 -0.24
CA SER A 191 -5.50 23.94 -0.10
C SER A 191 -5.72 24.79 1.16
N LEU A 192 -5.11 24.41 2.29
CA LEU A 192 -5.15 25.19 3.53
C LEU A 192 -4.50 26.57 3.35
N VAL A 193 -3.36 26.65 2.65
CA VAL A 193 -2.70 27.92 2.31
C VAL A 193 -3.59 28.79 1.44
N VAL A 194 -4.26 28.22 0.42
CA VAL A 194 -5.21 28.96 -0.42
C VAL A 194 -6.40 29.46 0.39
N LEU A 195 -6.97 28.61 1.25
CA LEU A 195 -8.15 28.93 2.06
C LEU A 195 -7.86 30.08 3.03
N THR A 196 -6.73 30.02 3.74
CA THR A 196 -6.34 31.02 4.75
C THR A 196 -5.95 32.37 4.14
N THR A 197 -5.51 32.39 2.89
CA THR A 197 -5.10 33.62 2.17
C THR A 197 -6.19 34.20 1.26
N THR A 198 -7.33 33.53 1.15
CA THR A 198 -8.46 34.03 0.37
C THR A 198 -9.25 35.05 1.20
N PRO A 199 -9.42 36.30 0.72
CA PRO A 199 -10.22 37.29 1.43
C PRO A 199 -11.67 36.80 1.53
N ARG A 200 -12.23 36.80 2.75
CA ARG A 200 -13.65 36.53 2.96
C ARG A 200 -14.45 37.66 2.32
N VAL A 201 -15.28 37.34 1.33
CA VAL A 201 -16.28 38.29 0.83
C VAL A 201 -17.27 38.49 1.96
N GLY A 202 -17.28 39.68 2.57
CA GLY A 202 -18.31 40.04 3.52
C GLY A 202 -19.65 40.00 2.81
N ALA A 203 -20.60 39.22 3.32
CA ALA A 203 -22.00 39.35 2.96
C ALA A 203 -22.36 40.82 3.20
N LYS A 204 -22.58 41.57 2.12
CA LYS A 204 -23.21 42.88 2.24
C LYS A 204 -24.64 42.59 2.69
N GLU A 205 -24.92 42.91 3.95
CA GLU A 205 -26.28 43.12 4.40
C GLU A 205 -26.88 44.19 3.48
N GLU A 206 -27.86 43.78 2.67
CA GLU A 206 -28.71 44.68 1.91
C GLU A 206 -29.66 45.34 2.93
N GLU A 207 -29.38 46.58 3.30
CA GLU A 207 -30.38 47.52 3.84
C GLU A 207 -31.20 48.14 2.70
#